data_AF-A0A838PEY4-F1
#
_entry.id   AF-A0A838PEY4-F1
#
_cell.length_a   1.000
_cell.length_b   1.000
_cell.length_c   1.000
_cell.angle_alpha   90.00
_cell.angle_beta   90.00
_cell.angle_gamma   90.00
#
_symmetry.space_group_name_H-M   'P 1'
#
loop_
_entity.id
_entity.type
_entity.pdbx_description
1 polymer ?
#
loop_
_entity_poly.entity_id
_entity_poly.type
_entity_poly.pdbx_seq_one_letter_code
_entity_poly.pdbx_strand_id
1 'polypeptide(L)'
;MPRSCSRTSASDSGVLASLSEIVGKEHLLVDPERVEPYGQDAVTEKFPPEAVVFPLTTAEVSAILQLANKARFPVTARGGGVGYTGGAVPIQGGIVLGTDRMNQIKEISPDDLYVVAEPGVTTFALQQAVENEGLFYPPDPSSYKDSFIGGNIAENAGGIRSVKYGVTRNYVLGLEVVMAGGEIIRTGGRTSKNVVGFDLTSLMCGSEGML
;
A
#
# COMPACT_ATOMS: atom_id res chain seq x y z
N MET A 1 -7.09 -17.53 -22.84
CA MET A 1 -5.79 -17.14 -23.42
C MET A 1 -5.22 -16.04 -22.56
N PRO A 2 -3.96 -16.10 -22.09
CA PRO A 2 -3.37 -14.96 -21.41
C PRO A 2 -3.29 -13.83 -22.45
N ARG A 3 -4.06 -12.76 -22.21
CA ARG A 3 -3.97 -11.56 -23.05
C ARG A 3 -2.54 -11.07 -22.89
N SER A 4 -1.80 -10.95 -23.99
CA SER A 4 -0.43 -10.45 -23.96
C SER A 4 -0.42 -9.11 -23.23
N CYS A 5 0.22 -9.07 -22.05
CA CYS A 5 0.42 -7.81 -21.34
C CYS A 5 1.10 -6.84 -22.31
N SER A 6 0.48 -5.70 -22.55
CA SER A 6 1.10 -4.65 -23.36
C SER A 6 2.38 -4.23 -22.66
N ARG A 7 3.54 -4.38 -23.32
CA ARG A 7 4.80 -3.83 -22.79
C ARG A 7 4.70 -2.31 -22.76
N THR A 8 4.98 -1.74 -21.60
CA THR A 8 5.11 -0.30 -21.38
C THR A 8 6.58 0.08 -21.35
N SER A 9 6.88 1.35 -21.07
CA SER A 9 8.25 1.82 -20.84
C SER A 9 8.87 1.28 -19.55
N ALA A 10 8.11 0.58 -18.69
CA ALA A 10 8.65 -0.02 -17.47
C ALA A 10 9.73 -1.09 -17.75
N SER A 11 9.63 -1.80 -18.88
CA SER A 11 10.62 -2.81 -19.31
C SER A 11 11.85 -2.23 -20.02
N ASP A 12 11.90 -0.91 -20.25
CA ASP A 12 13.07 -0.28 -20.85
C ASP A 12 14.29 -0.44 -19.94
N SER A 13 15.43 -0.82 -20.51
CA SER A 13 16.65 -1.12 -19.74
C SER A 13 17.12 0.06 -18.88
N GLY A 14 16.95 1.29 -19.36
CA GLY A 14 17.26 2.50 -18.59
C GLY A 14 16.31 2.74 -17.41
N VAL A 15 15.03 2.37 -17.55
CA VAL A 15 14.05 2.44 -16.46
C VAL A 15 14.35 1.38 -15.40
N LEU A 16 14.60 0.14 -15.82
CA LEU A 16 14.98 -0.95 -14.91
C LEU A 16 16.27 -0.65 -14.15
N ALA A 17 17.27 -0.05 -14.81
CA ALA A 17 18.49 0.41 -14.15
C ALA A 17 18.19 1.49 -13.09
N SER A 18 17.37 2.49 -13.43
CA SER A 18 16.99 3.56 -12.50
C SER A 18 16.19 3.02 -11.31
N LEU A 19 15.25 2.09 -11.52
CA LEU A 19 14.53 1.42 -10.44
C LEU A 19 15.49 0.64 -9.54
N SER A 20 16.44 -0.10 -10.12
CA SER A 20 17.46 -0.82 -9.37
C SER A 20 18.38 0.10 -8.56
N GLU A 21 18.65 1.32 -9.02
CA GLU A 21 19.42 2.32 -8.27
C GLU A 21 18.62 2.87 -7.08
N ILE A 22 17.30 3.07 -7.24
CA ILE A 22 16.42 3.59 -6.19
C ILE A 22 16.27 2.56 -5.05
N VAL A 23 15.84 1.34 -5.36
CA VAL A 23 15.49 0.35 -4.32
C VAL A 23 16.61 -0.64 -4.02
N GLY A 24 17.65 -0.68 -4.84
CA GLY A 24 18.68 -1.72 -4.81
C GLY A 24 18.29 -2.96 -5.62
N LYS A 25 19.30 -3.61 -6.22
CA LYS A 25 19.11 -4.77 -7.12
C LYS A 25 18.35 -5.94 -6.49
N GLU A 26 18.53 -6.17 -5.19
CA GLU A 26 17.86 -7.26 -4.45
C GLU A 26 16.35 -7.01 -4.26
N HIS A 27 15.91 -5.77 -4.45
CA HIS A 27 14.54 -5.32 -4.20
C HIS A 27 13.80 -4.94 -5.49
N LEU A 28 14.34 -5.36 -6.64
CA LEU A 28 13.73 -5.28 -7.96
C LEU A 28 13.60 -6.70 -8.53
N LEU A 29 12.36 -7.09 -8.87
CA LEU A 29 12.07 -8.33 -9.59
C LEU A 29 11.74 -8.03 -11.05
N VAL A 30 12.44 -8.71 -11.95
CA VAL A 30 12.20 -8.64 -13.40
C VAL A 30 12.10 -10.03 -14.04
N ASP A 31 12.39 -11.08 -13.27
CA ASP A 31 12.29 -12.46 -13.73
C ASP A 31 10.81 -12.81 -13.96
N PRO A 32 10.41 -13.23 -15.17
CA PRO A 32 9.02 -13.55 -15.49
C PRO A 32 8.36 -14.52 -14.51
N GLU A 33 9.08 -15.54 -14.00
CA GLU A 33 8.52 -16.52 -13.07
C GLU A 33 8.31 -15.91 -11.67
N ARG A 34 9.14 -14.93 -11.29
CA ARG A 34 9.07 -14.27 -9.98
C ARG A 34 8.08 -13.11 -9.95
N VAL A 35 7.82 -12.46 -11.09
CA VAL A 35 6.82 -11.38 -11.19
C VAL A 35 5.40 -11.91 -11.38
N GLU A 36 5.24 -13.11 -11.94
CA GLU A 36 3.95 -13.73 -12.27
C GLU A 36 2.97 -13.80 -11.08
N PRO A 37 3.39 -14.14 -9.84
CA PRO A 37 2.50 -14.13 -8.67
C PRO A 37 1.93 -12.76 -8.30
N TYR A 38 2.59 -11.66 -8.68
CA TYR A 38 2.16 -10.29 -8.41
C TYR A 38 1.12 -9.78 -9.41
N GLY A 39 0.81 -10.58 -10.44
CA GLY A 39 -0.19 -10.25 -11.46
C GLY A 39 -1.63 -10.61 -11.08
N GLN A 40 -1.88 -11.07 -9.86
CA GLN A 40 -3.22 -11.44 -9.38
C GLN A 40 -3.37 -11.09 -7.90
N ASP A 41 -4.58 -10.81 -7.45
CA ASP A 41 -4.98 -10.88 -6.05
C ASP A 41 -5.89 -12.10 -5.84
N ALA A 42 -6.94 -12.02 -5.02
CA ALA A 42 -7.88 -13.12 -4.84
C ALA A 42 -8.93 -13.23 -5.98
N VAL A 43 -8.90 -12.34 -6.98
CA VAL A 43 -9.68 -12.51 -8.23
C VAL A 43 -9.07 -13.60 -9.12
N THR A 44 -9.83 -14.01 -10.16
CA THR A 44 -9.41 -15.12 -11.04
C THR A 44 -8.50 -14.65 -12.17
N GLU A 45 -8.62 -13.38 -12.56
CA GLU A 45 -7.91 -12.76 -13.65
C GLU A 45 -6.44 -12.48 -13.29
N LYS A 46 -5.56 -12.68 -14.28
CA LYS A 46 -4.12 -12.53 -14.10
C LYS A 46 -3.50 -11.67 -15.18
N PHE A 47 -2.77 -10.64 -14.74
CA PHE A 47 -2.03 -9.69 -15.56
C PHE A 47 -0.64 -9.50 -14.94
N PRO A 48 0.39 -10.26 -15.36
CA PRO A 48 1.74 -10.10 -14.80
C PRO A 48 2.32 -8.70 -15.10
N PRO A 49 2.91 -8.01 -14.11
CA PRO A 49 3.62 -6.75 -14.36
C PRO A 49 4.95 -7.00 -15.07
N GLU A 50 5.56 -5.94 -15.57
CA GLU A 50 6.91 -5.97 -16.18
C GLU A 50 8.01 -6.02 -15.11
N ALA A 51 7.75 -5.42 -13.94
CA ALA A 51 8.63 -5.50 -12.79
C ALA A 51 7.86 -5.36 -11.48
N VAL A 52 8.48 -5.79 -10.38
CA VAL A 52 7.99 -5.57 -9.01
C VAL A 52 9.09 -4.91 -8.21
N VAL A 53 8.76 -3.83 -7.50
CA VAL A 53 9.70 -3.07 -6.67
C VAL A 53 9.27 -3.06 -5.22
N PHE A 54 10.24 -3.19 -4.32
CA PHE A 54 10.01 -3.16 -2.87
C PHE A 54 10.80 -2.02 -2.22
N PRO A 55 10.24 -0.80 -2.18
CA PRO A 55 10.88 0.31 -1.46
C PRO A 55 10.90 0.06 0.05
N LEU A 56 11.89 0.64 0.72
CA LEU A 56 12.02 0.65 2.19
C LEU A 56 11.58 1.99 2.80
N THR A 57 11.65 3.08 2.04
CA THR A 57 11.45 4.43 2.56
C THR A 57 10.46 5.24 1.72
N THR A 58 9.80 6.23 2.34
CA THR A 58 8.92 7.18 1.63
C THR A 58 9.65 7.90 0.48
N ALA A 59 10.96 8.17 0.65
CA ALA A 59 11.78 8.80 -0.39
C ALA A 59 11.98 7.89 -1.62
N GLU A 60 12.14 6.58 -1.42
CA GLU A 60 12.21 5.62 -2.52
C GLU A 60 10.87 5.53 -3.28
N VAL A 61 9.74 5.51 -2.56
CA VAL A 61 8.40 5.57 -3.18
C VAL A 61 8.25 6.84 -4.03
N SER A 62 8.64 7.99 -3.48
CA SER A 62 8.63 9.29 -4.18
C SER A 62 9.46 9.26 -5.46
N ALA A 63 10.69 8.75 -5.41
CA ALA A 63 11.57 8.64 -6.57
C ALA A 63 10.99 7.69 -7.65
N ILE A 64 10.38 6.57 -7.24
CA ILE A 64 9.71 5.64 -8.17
C ILE A 64 8.55 6.33 -8.90
N LEU A 65 7.69 7.05 -8.18
CA LEU A 65 6.53 7.73 -8.79
C LEU A 65 6.98 8.89 -9.71
N GLN A 66 8.02 9.63 -9.36
CA GLN A 66 8.62 10.62 -10.26
C GLN A 66 9.15 9.98 -11.56
N LEU A 67 9.84 8.85 -11.45
CA LEU A 67 10.34 8.11 -12.59
C LEU A 67 9.18 7.60 -13.46
N ALA A 68 8.14 7.04 -12.85
CA ALA A 68 6.94 6.56 -13.54
C ALA A 68 6.24 7.70 -14.31
N ASN A 69 6.10 8.88 -13.69
CA ASN A 69 5.50 10.03 -14.34
C ASN A 69 6.36 10.57 -15.50
N LYS A 70 7.69 10.56 -15.36
CA LYS A 70 8.63 10.97 -16.41
C LYS A 70 8.65 9.99 -17.59
N ALA A 71 8.73 8.69 -17.31
CA ALA A 71 8.82 7.63 -18.32
C ALA A 71 7.45 7.16 -18.84
N ARG A 72 6.35 7.59 -18.20
CA ARG A 72 4.96 7.30 -18.59
C ARG A 72 4.62 5.81 -18.55
N PHE A 73 4.86 5.14 -17.42
CA PHE A 73 4.36 3.79 -17.16
C PHE A 73 3.42 3.73 -15.96
N PRO A 74 2.45 2.79 -15.93
CA PRO A 74 1.54 2.59 -14.80
C PRO A 74 2.25 2.03 -13.56
N VAL A 75 1.75 2.41 -12.37
CA VAL A 75 2.18 1.85 -11.08
C VAL A 75 0.95 1.31 -10.37
N THR A 76 0.98 0.05 -9.96
CA THR A 76 -0.05 -0.56 -9.11
C THR A 76 0.52 -0.75 -7.71
N ALA A 77 -0.02 -0.01 -6.74
CA ALA A 77 0.34 -0.19 -5.33
C ALA A 77 -0.22 -1.51 -4.81
N ARG A 78 0.58 -2.24 -4.02
CA ARG A 78 0.20 -3.55 -3.49
C ARG A 78 0.67 -3.73 -2.06
N GLY A 79 -0.28 -4.04 -1.18
CA GLY A 79 -0.03 -4.58 0.17
C GLY A 79 0.06 -6.10 0.14
N GLY A 80 -0.66 -6.79 1.05
CA GLY A 80 -0.66 -8.26 1.11
C GLY A 80 -1.23 -9.00 -0.11
N GLY A 81 -1.83 -8.30 -1.08
CA GLY A 81 -2.33 -8.92 -2.32
C GLY A 81 -3.52 -9.87 -2.13
N VAL A 82 -4.29 -9.67 -1.06
CA VAL A 82 -5.42 -10.52 -0.64
C VAL A 82 -6.79 -9.88 -0.92
N GLY A 83 -6.83 -8.83 -1.74
CA GLY A 83 -8.06 -8.14 -2.15
C GLY A 83 -8.91 -9.00 -3.08
N TYR A 84 -10.23 -8.75 -3.10
CA TYR A 84 -11.20 -9.46 -3.95
C TYR A 84 -11.83 -8.57 -5.02
N THR A 85 -11.29 -7.37 -5.21
CA THR A 85 -11.80 -6.33 -6.10
C THR A 85 -10.95 -6.15 -7.36
N GLY A 86 -9.75 -6.74 -7.41
CA GLY A 86 -8.80 -6.54 -8.49
C GLY A 86 -7.94 -5.27 -8.35
N GLY A 87 -8.07 -4.53 -7.24
CA GLY A 87 -7.33 -3.27 -7.02
C GLY A 87 -5.80 -3.45 -7.01
N ALA A 88 -5.31 -4.64 -6.66
CA ALA A 88 -3.88 -4.98 -6.66
C ALA A 88 -3.42 -5.70 -7.95
N VAL A 89 -4.23 -5.69 -9.01
CA VAL A 89 -3.95 -6.36 -10.28
C VAL A 89 -3.51 -5.33 -11.34
N PRO A 90 -2.29 -5.44 -11.91
CA PRO A 90 -1.76 -4.45 -12.84
C PRO A 90 -2.28 -4.68 -14.27
N ILE A 91 -3.57 -4.40 -14.50
CA ILE A 91 -4.26 -4.67 -15.77
C ILE A 91 -3.65 -3.92 -16.99
N GLN A 92 -2.90 -2.84 -16.75
CA GLN A 92 -2.22 -2.04 -17.79
C GLN A 92 -0.73 -2.38 -17.93
N GLY A 93 -0.23 -3.43 -17.25
CA GLY A 93 1.20 -3.71 -17.17
C GLY A 93 1.91 -2.72 -16.25
N GLY A 94 3.13 -2.29 -16.63
CA GLY A 94 3.92 -1.40 -15.79
C GLY A 94 4.55 -2.13 -14.61
N ILE A 95 4.60 -1.47 -13.45
CA ILE A 95 5.20 -2.05 -12.23
C ILE A 95 4.17 -2.28 -11.13
N VAL A 96 4.45 -3.27 -10.29
CA VAL A 96 3.83 -3.39 -8.96
C VAL A 96 4.78 -2.79 -7.92
N LEU A 97 4.26 -1.90 -7.07
CA LEU A 97 4.97 -1.34 -5.92
C LEU A 97 4.50 -2.05 -4.65
N GLY A 98 5.33 -2.95 -4.13
CA GLY A 98 5.05 -3.75 -2.93
C GLY A 98 5.52 -3.05 -1.65
N THR A 99 4.65 -2.90 -0.65
CA THR A 99 4.98 -2.23 0.62
C THR A 99 5.57 -3.18 1.67
N ASP A 100 5.90 -4.42 1.32
CA ASP A 100 6.30 -5.51 2.21
C ASP A 100 7.46 -5.17 3.16
N ARG A 101 8.39 -4.33 2.69
CA ARG A 101 9.57 -3.91 3.46
C ARG A 101 9.29 -2.75 4.41
N MET A 102 8.21 -2.01 4.20
CA MET A 102 7.78 -0.90 5.05
C MET A 102 6.86 -1.45 6.15
N ASN A 103 7.40 -2.27 7.05
CA ASN A 103 6.62 -3.10 7.98
C ASN A 103 6.91 -2.84 9.46
N GLN A 104 7.35 -1.63 9.80
CA GLN A 104 7.63 -1.26 11.19
C GLN A 104 6.44 -0.55 11.86
N ILE A 105 6.15 -0.94 13.10
CA ILE A 105 5.38 -0.12 14.04
C ILE A 105 6.36 0.88 14.65
N LYS A 106 6.14 2.18 14.39
CA LYS A 106 7.08 3.25 14.79
C LYS A 106 6.81 3.77 16.19
N GLU A 107 5.56 3.73 16.62
CA GLU A 107 5.11 4.33 17.88
C GLU A 107 3.79 3.69 18.30
N ILE A 108 3.67 3.35 19.59
CA ILE A 108 2.39 3.05 20.24
C ILE A 108 2.29 4.02 21.42
N SER A 109 1.21 4.82 21.48
CA SER A 109 0.91 5.69 22.61
C SER A 109 -0.31 5.15 23.35
N PRO A 110 -0.13 4.42 24.47
CA PRO A 110 -1.26 3.90 25.25
C PRO A 110 -2.09 4.99 25.93
N ASP A 111 -1.44 6.09 26.34
CA ASP A 111 -2.12 7.19 27.01
C ASP A 111 -3.00 8.00 26.05
N ASP A 112 -2.52 8.21 24.81
CA ASP A 112 -3.25 8.97 23.78
C ASP A 112 -4.07 8.07 22.83
N LEU A 113 -3.97 6.75 22.99
CA LEU A 113 -4.70 5.73 22.22
C LEU A 113 -4.48 5.80 20.69
N TYR A 114 -3.23 5.95 20.25
CA TYR A 114 -2.89 5.85 18.82
C TYR A 114 -1.64 5.02 18.56
N VAL A 115 -1.50 4.63 17.29
CA VAL A 115 -0.35 3.91 16.75
C VAL A 115 0.13 4.58 15.47
N VAL A 116 1.45 4.62 15.27
CA VAL A 116 2.07 5.00 14.00
C VAL A 116 2.70 3.75 13.40
N ALA A 117 2.22 3.33 12.24
CA ALA A 117 2.67 2.12 11.57
C ALA A 117 2.96 2.40 10.08
N GLU A 118 3.98 1.74 9.56
CA GLU A 118 4.27 1.72 8.12
C GLU A 118 3.22 0.87 7.36
N PRO A 119 3.00 1.13 6.06
CA PRO A 119 1.88 0.55 5.31
C PRO A 119 1.93 -0.98 5.18
N GLY A 120 3.11 -1.59 5.27
CA GLY A 120 3.35 -3.03 5.18
C GLY A 120 3.20 -3.81 6.49
N VAL A 121 2.84 -3.16 7.60
CA VAL A 121 2.50 -3.87 8.85
C VAL A 121 1.25 -4.72 8.62
N THR A 122 1.26 -6.00 8.99
CA THR A 122 0.04 -6.83 8.93
C THR A 122 -0.95 -6.41 10.01
N THR A 123 -2.25 -6.51 9.73
CA THR A 123 -3.29 -6.23 10.71
C THR A 123 -3.13 -7.08 11.97
N PHE A 124 -2.73 -8.34 11.79
CA PHE A 124 -2.44 -9.24 12.89
C PHE A 124 -1.25 -8.77 13.76
N ALA A 125 -0.14 -8.36 13.14
CA ALA A 125 1.01 -7.85 13.90
C ALA A 125 0.66 -6.57 14.67
N LEU A 126 -0.11 -5.66 14.05
CA LEU A 126 -0.61 -4.47 14.71
C LEU A 126 -1.46 -4.84 15.94
N GLN A 127 -2.42 -5.74 15.76
CA GLN A 127 -3.32 -6.19 16.82
C GLN A 127 -2.55 -6.82 17.99
N GLN A 128 -1.59 -7.70 17.72
CA GLN A 128 -0.76 -8.32 18.76
C GLN A 128 0.07 -7.27 19.52
N ALA A 129 0.64 -6.29 18.81
CA ALA A 129 1.45 -5.25 19.42
C ALA A 129 0.63 -4.37 20.36
N VAL A 130 -0.59 -3.96 19.96
CA VAL A 130 -1.44 -3.13 20.82
C VAL A 130 -2.06 -3.94 21.98
N GLU A 131 -2.35 -5.24 21.79
CA GLU A 131 -2.82 -6.12 22.86
C GLU A 131 -1.80 -6.28 23.99
N ASN A 132 -0.50 -6.29 23.67
CA ASN A 132 0.57 -6.32 24.68
C ASN A 132 0.57 -5.08 25.59
N GLU A 133 0.04 -3.95 25.10
CA GLU A 133 -0.16 -2.71 25.85
C GLU A 133 -1.55 -2.64 26.52
N GLY A 134 -2.33 -3.73 26.46
CA GLY A 134 -3.70 -3.77 26.98
C GLY A 134 -4.72 -3.02 26.13
N LEU A 135 -4.38 -2.69 24.89
CA LEU A 135 -5.22 -1.97 23.93
C LEU A 135 -5.84 -2.92 22.89
N PHE A 136 -6.62 -2.35 21.98
CA PHE A 136 -7.38 -3.09 20.99
C PHE A 136 -7.52 -2.29 19.68
N TYR A 137 -7.14 -2.87 18.54
CA TYR A 137 -7.42 -2.32 17.21
C TYR A 137 -8.68 -2.98 16.61
N PRO A 138 -9.81 -2.26 16.48
CA PRO A 138 -11.08 -2.92 16.20
C PRO A 138 -11.28 -3.53 14.80
N PRO A 139 -10.82 -2.91 13.69
CA PRO A 139 -11.02 -3.44 12.35
C PRO A 139 -10.45 -4.86 12.18
N ASP A 140 -11.28 -5.77 11.65
CA ASP A 140 -11.00 -7.21 11.54
C ASP A 140 -11.35 -7.77 10.16
N PRO A 141 -10.70 -7.33 9.07
CA PRO A 141 -10.91 -7.94 7.77
C PRO A 141 -10.69 -9.45 7.85
N SER A 142 -11.46 -10.24 7.09
CA SER A 142 -11.36 -11.71 7.10
C SER A 142 -9.94 -12.21 6.81
N SER A 143 -9.16 -11.42 6.07
CA SER A 143 -7.75 -11.64 5.74
C SER A 143 -6.75 -11.00 6.70
N TYR A 144 -7.13 -10.59 7.91
CA TYR A 144 -6.30 -9.80 8.85
C TYR A 144 -4.88 -10.36 9.13
N LYS A 145 -4.67 -11.67 8.95
CA LYS A 145 -3.34 -12.30 9.09
C LYS A 145 -2.38 -11.90 7.97
N ASP A 146 -2.92 -11.68 6.78
CA ASP A 146 -2.17 -11.45 5.55
C ASP A 146 -2.38 -10.02 5.00
N SER A 147 -3.46 -9.34 5.40
CA SER A 147 -3.75 -7.98 4.96
C SER A 147 -2.87 -6.97 5.69
N PHE A 148 -2.34 -6.01 4.92
CA PHE A 148 -1.50 -4.95 5.44
C PHE A 148 -2.33 -3.70 5.77
N ILE A 149 -1.87 -2.90 6.74
CA ILE A 149 -2.54 -1.67 7.18
C ILE A 149 -2.75 -0.69 6.02
N GLY A 150 -1.75 -0.50 5.15
CA GLY A 150 -1.87 0.36 3.98
C GLY A 150 -2.97 -0.09 3.01
N GLY A 151 -3.06 -1.40 2.76
CA GLY A 151 -4.12 -1.98 1.93
C GLY A 151 -5.50 -1.84 2.56
N ASN A 152 -5.61 -2.07 3.87
CA ASN A 152 -6.88 -1.87 4.59
C ASN A 152 -7.34 -0.40 4.51
N ILE A 153 -6.42 0.56 4.56
CA ILE A 153 -6.74 1.99 4.42
C ILE A 153 -7.19 2.28 2.99
N ALA A 154 -6.45 1.80 1.99
CA ALA A 154 -6.77 2.00 0.58
C ALA A 154 -8.15 1.43 0.20
N GLU A 155 -8.53 0.28 0.76
CA GLU A 155 -9.81 -0.40 0.52
C GLU A 155 -10.90 -0.01 1.53
N ASN A 156 -10.58 0.84 2.53
CA ASN A 156 -11.43 1.12 3.69
C ASN A 156 -12.04 -0.16 4.31
N ALA A 157 -11.17 -1.13 4.60
CA ALA A 157 -11.56 -2.48 4.96
C ALA A 157 -12.48 -2.51 6.20
N GLY A 158 -13.53 -3.32 6.09
CA GLY A 158 -14.40 -3.69 7.21
C GLY A 158 -14.11 -5.09 7.72
N GLY A 159 -15.09 -5.67 8.40
CA GLY A 159 -15.01 -6.98 9.03
C GLY A 159 -16.24 -7.24 9.90
N ILE A 160 -16.30 -8.39 10.57
CA ILE A 160 -17.48 -8.80 11.36
C ILE A 160 -17.72 -7.83 12.53
N ARG A 161 -16.66 -7.24 13.08
CA ARG A 161 -16.74 -6.25 14.17
C ARG A 161 -17.25 -4.90 13.72
N SER A 162 -17.35 -4.63 12.42
CA SER A 162 -17.72 -3.31 11.89
C SER A 162 -19.11 -2.86 12.33
N VAL A 163 -20.03 -3.78 12.63
CA VAL A 163 -21.37 -3.46 13.14
C VAL A 163 -21.30 -2.68 14.46
N LYS A 164 -20.35 -3.03 15.35
CA LYS A 164 -20.18 -2.36 16.64
C LYS A 164 -19.15 -1.23 16.57
N TYR A 165 -18.10 -1.39 15.77
CA TYR A 165 -16.90 -0.57 15.86
C TYR A 165 -16.61 0.28 14.62
N GLY A 166 -17.36 0.12 13.52
CA GLY A 166 -17.05 0.80 12.25
C GLY A 166 -15.90 0.15 11.48
N VAL A 167 -15.47 0.82 10.42
CA VAL A 167 -14.49 0.33 9.43
C VAL A 167 -13.15 1.03 9.58
N THR A 168 -12.14 0.62 8.79
CA THR A 168 -10.77 1.13 8.89
C THR A 168 -10.67 2.65 8.92
N ARG A 169 -11.41 3.37 8.06
CA ARG A 169 -11.40 4.85 8.04
C ARG A 169 -11.75 5.49 9.38
N ASN A 170 -12.57 4.85 10.22
CA ASN A 170 -12.91 5.38 11.55
C ASN A 170 -11.72 5.41 12.53
N TYR A 171 -10.62 4.75 12.19
CA TYR A 171 -9.42 4.60 13.02
C TYR A 171 -8.18 5.26 12.41
N VAL A 172 -8.33 6.00 11.30
CA VAL A 172 -7.22 6.71 10.65
C VAL A 172 -7.24 8.18 11.08
N LEU A 173 -6.28 8.59 11.89
CA LEU A 173 -6.15 9.98 12.36
C LEU A 173 -5.38 10.87 11.36
N GLY A 174 -4.46 10.28 10.60
CA GLY A 174 -3.63 10.98 9.62
C GLY A 174 -2.80 10.00 8.79
N LEU A 175 -2.27 10.50 7.67
CA LEU A 175 -1.50 9.72 6.71
C LEU A 175 -0.29 10.52 6.22
N GLU A 176 0.78 9.82 5.88
CA GLU A 176 1.82 10.32 4.98
C GLU A 176 1.60 9.65 3.62
N VAL A 177 1.39 10.44 2.57
CA VAL A 177 1.00 9.96 1.24
C VAL A 177 1.98 10.50 0.21
N VAL A 178 2.40 9.63 -0.72
CA VAL A 178 3.20 10.03 -1.87
C VAL A 178 2.27 10.14 -3.07
N MET A 179 2.10 11.36 -3.58
CA MET A 179 1.25 11.65 -4.73
C MET A 179 1.86 11.10 -6.02
N ALA A 180 1.08 10.99 -7.09
CA ALA A 180 1.55 10.50 -8.40
C ALA A 180 2.73 11.31 -9.01
N GLY A 181 2.89 12.59 -8.65
CA GLY A 181 4.05 13.41 -9.02
C GLY A 181 5.29 13.19 -8.15
N GLY A 182 5.18 12.38 -7.10
CA GLY A 182 6.19 12.11 -6.09
C GLY A 182 6.18 13.08 -4.90
N GLU A 183 5.28 14.06 -4.86
CA GLU A 183 5.15 14.94 -3.71
C GLU A 183 4.73 14.15 -2.47
N ILE A 184 5.40 14.40 -1.34
CA ILE A 184 5.04 13.80 -0.06
C ILE A 184 4.15 14.79 0.69
N ILE A 185 2.92 14.38 0.97
CA ILE A 185 1.98 15.16 1.75
C ILE A 185 1.66 14.47 3.08
N ARG A 186 1.24 15.28 4.05
CA ARG A 186 0.70 14.78 5.32
C ARG A 186 -0.72 15.26 5.49
N THR A 187 -1.60 14.34 5.85
CA THR A 187 -3.01 14.63 6.12
C THR A 187 -3.33 14.35 7.59
N GLY A 188 -4.34 15.04 8.11
CA GLY A 188 -4.83 14.80 9.47
C GLY A 188 -3.84 15.23 10.55
N GLY A 189 -3.81 14.49 11.66
CA GLY A 189 -2.95 14.79 12.81
C GLY A 189 -3.06 13.73 13.90
N ARG A 190 -2.38 13.92 15.03
CA ARG A 190 -2.40 12.97 16.16
C ARG A 190 -3.59 13.17 17.12
N THR A 191 -4.54 14.01 16.75
CA THR A 191 -5.66 14.43 17.61
C THR A 191 -6.96 13.80 17.16
N SER A 192 -7.76 13.31 18.12
CA SER A 192 -9.10 12.77 17.86
C SER A 192 -10.07 13.81 17.28
N LYS A 193 -9.90 15.10 17.62
CA LYS A 193 -10.64 16.21 17.03
C LYS A 193 -9.71 17.07 16.18
N ASN A 194 -9.86 16.94 14.86
CA ASN A 194 -9.14 17.77 13.90
C ASN A 194 -10.15 18.46 12.96
N VAL A 195 -10.35 19.77 13.15
CA VAL A 195 -11.33 20.58 12.40
C VAL A 195 -10.68 21.77 11.69
N VAL A 196 -9.41 21.62 11.31
CA VAL A 196 -8.64 22.66 10.63
C VAL A 196 -8.54 22.31 9.14
N GLY A 197 -9.39 22.92 8.32
CA GLY A 197 -9.39 22.73 6.86
C GLY A 197 -10.22 21.52 6.41
N PHE A 198 -9.93 21.02 5.21
CA PHE A 198 -10.62 19.86 4.62
C PHE A 198 -10.07 18.54 5.16
N ASP A 199 -10.95 17.55 5.31
CA ASP A 199 -10.57 16.20 5.73
C ASP A 199 -9.99 15.40 4.55
N LEU A 200 -8.74 15.70 4.21
CA LEU A 200 -8.00 14.99 3.17
C LEU A 200 -7.65 13.55 3.57
N THR A 201 -7.54 13.25 4.88
CA THR A 201 -7.29 11.88 5.35
C THR A 201 -8.42 10.96 4.92
N SER A 202 -9.65 11.38 5.18
CA SER A 202 -10.85 10.67 4.75
C SER A 202 -10.96 10.48 3.23
N LEU A 203 -10.44 11.42 2.44
CA LEU A 203 -10.43 11.33 0.98
C LEU A 203 -9.52 10.20 0.49
N MET A 204 -8.40 9.96 1.18
CA MET A 204 -7.44 8.90 0.83
C MET A 204 -7.92 7.51 1.24
N CYS A 205 -8.71 7.41 2.31
CA CYS A 205 -9.29 6.14 2.76
C CYS A 205 -10.36 5.65 1.78
N GLY A 206 -10.19 4.45 1.22
CA GLY A 206 -11.08 3.92 0.18
C GLY A 206 -10.76 4.42 -1.24
N SER A 207 -9.59 5.04 -1.44
CA SER A 207 -9.14 5.50 -2.77
C SER A 207 -8.60 4.40 -3.68
N GLU A 208 -8.40 3.19 -3.14
CA GLU A 208 -7.87 2.02 -3.88
C GLU A 208 -6.50 2.29 -4.54
N GLY A 209 -5.72 3.24 -4.01
CA GLY A 209 -4.41 3.62 -4.56
C GLY A 209 -4.47 4.47 -5.83
N MET A 210 -5.62 5.08 -6.13
CA MET A 210 -5.86 5.88 -7.34
C MET A 210 -5.59 7.39 -7.19
N LEU A 211 -5.24 7.86 -5.99
CA LEU A 211 -5.03 9.28 -5.65
C LEU A 211 -3.57 9.60 -5.32
#